data_AF-A0A673BRF4-F1
#
_entry.id   AF-A0A673BRF4-F1
#
_cell.length_a   1.000
_cell.length_b   1.000
_cell.length_c   1.000
_cell.angle_alpha   90.00
_cell.angle_beta   90.00
_cell.angle_gamma   90.00
#
_symmetry.space_group_name_H-M   'P 1'
#
loop_
_entity.id
_entity.type
_entity.pdbx_description
1 polymer ?
#
loop_
_entity_poly.entity_id
_entity_poly.type
_entity_poly.pdbx_seq_one_letter_code
_entity_poly.pdbx_strand_id
1 'polypeptide(L)'
;MTETQQKLQTYEQMFAHRFSSEDHEYQQYVQRAADPPPTVDDWRGRGGGGGNQRGRDNRHSKWRHFIFHYNMLQINVNFREQFYLVQFCSVLFYLVLCYSIQFYYI
;
A
#
# COMPACT_ATOMS: atom_id res chain seq x y z
N MET A 1 0.20 -12.81 -33.03
CA MET A 1 -0.57 -13.41 -31.91
C MET A 1 0.02 -14.74 -31.44
N THR A 2 0.56 -15.57 -32.34
CA THR A 2 1.22 -16.85 -31.98
C THR A 2 2.60 -16.66 -31.33
N GLU A 3 3.38 -15.69 -31.79
CA GLU A 3 4.73 -15.38 -31.28
C GLU A 3 4.72 -14.94 -29.81
N THR A 4 3.70 -14.19 -29.39
CA THR A 4 3.49 -13.80 -27.99
C THR A 4 3.15 -15.00 -27.10
N GLN A 5 2.38 -15.97 -27.59
CA GLN A 5 2.06 -17.19 -26.82
C GLN A 5 3.27 -18.11 -26.67
N GLN A 6 4.08 -18.25 -27.71
CA GLN A 6 5.35 -19.01 -27.63
C GLN A 6 6.31 -18.36 -26.64
N LYS A 7 6.45 -17.03 -26.70
CA LYS A 7 7.30 -16.27 -25.77
C LYS A 7 6.84 -16.39 -24.31
N LEU A 8 5.52 -16.38 -24.07
CA LEU A 8 4.95 -16.60 -22.75
C LEU A 8 5.27 -18.01 -22.22
N GLN A 9 5.06 -19.06 -23.02
CA GLN A 9 5.37 -20.43 -22.62
C GLN A 9 6.86 -20.60 -22.28
N THR A 10 7.74 -19.97 -23.05
CA THR A 10 9.18 -19.97 -22.76
C THR A 10 9.49 -19.28 -21.43
N TYR A 11 8.85 -18.15 -21.11
CA TYR A 11 9.05 -17.48 -19.83
C TYR A 11 8.50 -18.28 -18.65
N GLU A 12 7.33 -18.90 -18.78
CA GLU A 12 6.76 -19.78 -17.74
C GLU A 12 7.72 -20.94 -17.42
N GLN A 13 8.37 -21.52 -18.43
CA GLN A 13 9.36 -22.58 -18.24
C GLN A 13 10.66 -22.07 -17.59
N MET A 14 11.18 -20.93 -18.04
CA MET A 14 12.41 -20.34 -17.50
C MET A 14 12.27 -19.94 -16.02
N PHE A 15 11.09 -19.49 -15.63
CA PHE A 15 10.81 -18.99 -14.29
C PHE A 15 9.90 -19.94 -13.48
N ALA A 16 9.83 -21.21 -13.86
CA ALA A 16 8.96 -22.19 -13.20
C ALA A 16 9.23 -22.35 -11.69
N HIS A 17 10.48 -22.11 -11.27
CA HIS A 17 10.92 -22.18 -9.87
C HIS A 17 10.90 -20.82 -9.16
N ARG A 18 10.39 -19.75 -9.78
CA ARG A 18 10.41 -18.40 -9.19
C ARG A 18 9.69 -18.40 -7.85
N PHE A 19 10.33 -17.81 -6.84
CA PHE A 19 9.83 -17.75 -5.45
C PHE A 19 9.68 -19.13 -4.77
N SER A 20 10.22 -20.21 -5.34
CA SER A 20 10.28 -21.52 -4.69
C SER A 20 11.53 -21.61 -3.79
N SER A 21 11.67 -22.74 -3.09
CA SER A 21 12.88 -23.05 -2.33
C SER A 21 14.10 -23.32 -3.21
N GLU A 22 13.90 -23.62 -4.50
CA GLU A 22 14.97 -23.90 -5.47
C GLU A 22 15.55 -22.62 -6.07
N ASP A 23 14.85 -21.49 -5.93
CA ASP A 23 15.30 -20.18 -6.38
C ASP A 23 16.33 -19.59 -5.41
N HIS A 24 17.61 -19.77 -5.75
CA HIS A 24 18.72 -19.28 -4.95
C HIS A 24 18.71 -17.75 -4.76
N GLU A 25 18.26 -16.98 -5.77
CA GLU A 25 18.20 -15.52 -5.70
C GLU A 25 17.14 -15.08 -4.69
N TYR A 26 15.97 -15.73 -4.73
CA TYR A 26 14.91 -15.48 -3.75
C TYR A 26 15.34 -15.86 -2.33
N GLN A 27 15.99 -17.00 -2.14
CA GLN A 27 16.48 -17.40 -0.82
C GLN A 27 17.51 -16.41 -0.25
N GLN A 28 18.41 -15.88 -1.09
CA GLN A 28 19.33 -14.82 -0.69
C GLN A 28 18.60 -13.53 -0.31
N TYR A 29 17.52 -13.18 -1.02
CA TYR A 29 16.70 -12.02 -0.69
C TYR A 29 15.97 -12.19 0.65
N VAL A 30 15.42 -13.38 0.93
CA VAL A 30 14.74 -13.68 2.19
C VAL A 30 15.69 -13.58 3.39
N GLN A 31 16.97 -13.91 3.21
CA GLN A 31 18.00 -13.80 4.25
C GLN A 31 18.46 -12.36 4.50
N ARG A 32 18.16 -11.42 3.60
CA ARG A 32 18.56 -10.02 3.72
C ARG A 32 17.76 -9.35 4.84
N ALA A 33 18.47 -8.72 5.78
CA ALA A 33 17.82 -7.83 6.74
C ALA A 33 17.19 -6.64 6.01
N ALA A 34 16.07 -6.12 6.52
CA ALA A 34 15.45 -4.93 5.95
C ALA A 34 16.47 -3.79 5.91
N ASP A 35 16.78 -3.29 4.71
CA ASP A 35 17.72 -2.19 4.57
C ASP A 35 17.15 -0.97 5.29
N PRO A 36 17.93 -0.30 6.14
CA PRO A 36 17.48 0.96 6.72
C PRO A 36 17.26 1.97 5.58
N PRO A 37 16.21 2.81 5.67
CA PRO A 37 16.01 3.85 4.69
C PRO A 37 17.25 4.75 4.62
N PRO A 38 17.63 5.23 3.42
CA PRO A 38 18.80 6.08 3.28
C PRO A 38 18.61 7.34 4.12
N THR A 39 19.48 7.54 5.11
CA THR A 39 19.50 8.75 5.92
C THR A 39 20.27 9.81 5.13
N VAL A 40 19.59 10.88 4.76
CA VAL A 40 20.22 12.00 4.06
C VAL A 40 20.52 13.10 5.08
N ASP A 41 21.77 13.16 5.52
CA ASP A 41 22.27 14.26 6.33
C ASP A 41 22.34 15.54 5.48
N ASP A 42 22.06 16.69 6.09
CA ASP A 42 22.06 18.01 5.44
C ASP A 42 21.10 18.17 4.24
N TRP A 43 19.96 17.47 4.24
CA TRP A 43 18.85 17.73 3.30
C TRP A 43 18.28 19.16 3.42
N ARG A 44 18.73 19.96 4.40
CA ARG A 44 18.44 21.39 4.47
C ARG A 44 19.22 22.14 3.39
N GLY A 45 18.57 22.36 2.25
CA GLY A 45 18.94 23.45 1.35
C GLY A 45 19.09 24.75 2.17
N ARG A 46 20.35 25.20 2.33
CA ARG A 46 20.80 26.51 2.83
C ARG A 46 19.68 27.41 3.40
N GLY A 47 19.19 27.09 4.59
CA GLY A 47 18.11 27.84 5.23
C GLY A 47 18.22 27.90 6.74
N GLY A 48 19.42 27.72 7.30
CA GLY A 48 19.58 27.64 8.76
C GLY A 48 21.01 27.89 9.21
N GLY A 49 21.63 29.00 8.79
CA GLY A 49 22.96 29.37 9.24
C GLY A 49 23.39 30.72 8.69
N GLY A 50 23.03 31.79 9.38
CA GLY A 50 23.62 33.12 9.19
C GLY A 50 22.84 34.07 8.26
N GLY A 51 22.24 35.10 8.86
CA GLY A 51 21.91 36.34 8.14
C GLY A 51 20.43 36.74 8.18
N ASN A 52 20.11 37.62 9.13
CA ASN A 52 19.13 38.71 9.01
C ASN A 52 17.97 38.53 8.00
N GLN A 53 16.88 37.88 8.40
CA GLN A 53 15.58 38.07 7.76
C GLN A 53 14.52 38.32 8.83
N ARG A 54 14.35 39.61 9.12
CA ARG A 54 13.33 40.17 9.98
C ARG A 54 11.96 40.03 9.30
N GLY A 55 11.01 39.35 9.96
CA GLY A 55 9.57 39.64 9.91
C GLY A 55 8.75 39.15 8.72
N ARG A 56 8.32 37.87 8.71
CA ARG A 56 7.24 37.43 7.81
C ARG A 56 6.46 36.20 8.31
N ASP A 57 6.11 36.15 9.59
CA ASP A 57 5.87 34.87 10.25
C ASP A 57 4.38 34.50 10.48
N ASN A 58 3.40 35.32 10.09
CA ASN A 58 1.99 35.07 10.46
C ASN A 58 1.05 34.57 9.35
N ARG A 59 1.55 34.19 8.17
CA ARG A 59 0.69 33.72 7.05
C ARG A 59 0.74 32.22 6.76
N HIS A 60 1.72 31.48 7.30
CA HIS A 60 1.91 30.07 6.98
C HIS A 60 1.19 29.07 7.91
N SER A 61 0.69 29.51 9.06
CA SER A 61 0.10 28.61 10.07
C SER A 61 -1.33 28.17 9.77
N LYS A 62 -2.10 28.94 8.97
CA LYS A 62 -3.50 28.62 8.64
C LYS A 62 -3.64 27.49 7.61
N TRP A 63 -2.77 27.46 6.60
CA TRP A 63 -2.82 26.45 5.54
C TRP A 63 -2.43 25.06 6.03
N ARG A 64 -1.46 24.96 6.94
CA ARG A 64 -1.05 23.66 7.52
C ARG A 64 -2.17 23.04 8.35
N HIS A 65 -2.87 23.81 9.18
CA HIS A 65 -3.98 23.29 10.00
C HIS A 65 -5.17 22.80 9.15
N PHE A 66 -5.53 23.54 8.10
CA PHE A 66 -6.62 23.15 7.20
C PHE A 66 -6.31 21.85 6.44
N ILE A 67 -5.08 21.72 5.92
CA ILE A 67 -4.64 20.52 5.18
C ILE A 67 -4.62 19.29 6.09
N PHE A 68 -4.11 19.38 7.32
CA PHE A 68 -4.10 18.25 8.24
C PHE A 68 -5.52 17.81 8.65
N HIS A 69 -6.42 18.76 8.90
CA HIS A 69 -7.80 18.43 9.26
C HIS A 69 -8.56 17.77 8.10
N TYR A 70 -8.37 18.27 6.87
CA TYR A 70 -9.04 17.71 5.69
C TYR A 70 -8.52 16.30 5.36
N ASN A 71 -7.20 16.06 5.42
CA ASN A 71 -6.63 14.74 5.18
C ASN A 71 -7.04 13.73 6.26
N MET A 72 -7.10 14.14 7.53
CA MET A 72 -7.51 13.25 8.63
C MET A 72 -8.99 12.85 8.54
N LEU A 73 -9.87 13.79 8.15
CA LEU A 73 -11.28 13.48 7.89
C LEU A 73 -11.44 12.53 6.70
N GLN A 74 -10.70 12.74 5.61
CA GLN A 74 -10.80 11.91 4.42
C GLN A 74 -10.30 10.48 4.65
N ILE A 75 -9.23 10.29 5.45
CA ILE A 75 -8.74 8.96 5.83
C ILE A 75 -9.75 8.23 6.73
N ASN A 76 -10.37 8.93 7.69
CA ASN A 76 -11.37 8.33 8.57
C ASN A 76 -12.66 7.93 7.84
N VAL A 77 -13.13 8.73 6.88
CA VAL A 77 -14.29 8.39 6.05
C VAL A 77 -13.99 7.15 5.21
N ASN A 78 -12.83 7.12 4.53
CA ASN A 78 -12.43 5.96 3.74
C ASN A 78 -12.29 4.69 4.58
N PHE A 79 -11.70 4.76 5.78
CA PHE A 79 -11.55 3.59 6.65
C PHE A 79 -12.92 3.06 7.13
N ARG A 80 -13.84 3.97 7.47
CA ARG A 80 -15.17 3.62 7.97
C ARG A 80 -16.04 3.00 6.87
N GLU A 81 -16.04 3.55 5.66
CA GLU A 81 -16.77 3.01 4.51
C GLU A 81 -16.27 1.59 4.15
N GLN A 82 -14.95 1.38 4.15
CA GLN A 82 -14.39 0.05 3.87
C GLN A 82 -14.77 -0.98 4.95
N PHE A 83 -14.82 -0.57 6.23
CA PHE A 83 -15.26 -1.44 7.31
C PHE A 83 -16.75 -1.85 7.17
N TYR A 84 -17.63 -0.91 6.82
CA TYR A 84 -19.05 -1.22 6.60
C TYR A 84 -19.28 -2.11 5.38
N LEU A 85 -18.55 -1.91 4.28
CA LEU A 85 -18.67 -2.76 3.09
C LEU A 85 -18.21 -4.19 3.36
N VAL A 86 -17.09 -4.38 4.07
CA VAL A 86 -16.60 -5.72 4.45
C VAL A 86 -17.59 -6.42 5.38
N GLN A 87 -18.14 -5.70 6.36
CA GLN A 87 -19.14 -6.25 7.28
C GLN A 87 -20.47 -6.58 6.57
N PHE A 88 -20.90 -5.76 5.61
CA PHE A 88 -22.13 -6.00 4.85
C PHE A 88 -21.99 -7.21 3.91
N CYS A 89 -20.86 -7.31 3.19
CA CYS A 89 -20.59 -8.44 2.31
C CYS A 89 -20.47 -9.77 3.06
N SER A 90 -19.87 -9.76 4.26
CA SER A 90 -19.77 -10.98 5.07
C SER A 90 -21.16 -11.46 5.52
N VAL A 91 -22.01 -10.56 6.00
CA VAL A 91 -23.38 -10.90 6.43
C VAL A 91 -24.22 -11.43 5.27
N LEU A 92 -24.15 -10.79 4.10
CA LEU A 92 -24.85 -11.27 2.90
C LEU A 92 -24.36 -12.67 2.47
N PHE A 93 -23.06 -12.93 2.54
CA PHE A 93 -22.51 -14.25 2.21
C PHE A 93 -23.02 -15.34 3.15
N TYR A 94 -23.06 -15.08 4.47
CA TYR A 94 -23.60 -16.02 5.44
C TYR A 94 -25.11 -16.22 5.29
N LEU A 95 -25.88 -15.19 4.94
CA LEU A 95 -27.31 -15.32 4.65
C LEU A 95 -27.57 -16.18 3.41
N VAL A 96 -26.82 -15.95 2.32
CA VAL A 96 -26.91 -16.75 1.09
C VAL A 96 -26.52 -18.21 1.37
N LEU A 97 -25.42 -18.45 2.10
CA LEU A 97 -25.04 -19.80 2.51
C LEU A 97 -26.13 -20.48 3.34
N CYS A 98 -26.71 -19.78 4.33
CA CYS A 98 -27.73 -20.35 5.20
C CYS A 98 -29.00 -20.74 4.41
N TYR A 99 -29.43 -19.86 3.50
CA TYR A 99 -30.58 -20.13 2.62
C TYR A 99 -30.30 -21.28 1.63
N SER A 100 -29.07 -21.36 1.12
CA SER A 100 -28.65 -22.43 0.21
C SER A 100 -28.61 -23.79 0.91
N ILE A 101 -28.13 -23.83 2.16
CA ILE A 101 -28.07 -25.05 2.98
C ILE A 101 -29.49 -25.52 3.35
N GLN A 102 -30.42 -24.61 3.66
CA GLN A 102 -31.82 -24.95 3.94
C GLN A 102 -32.55 -25.53 2.72
N PHE A 103 -32.26 -25.04 1.51
CA PHE A 103 -32.86 -25.56 0.27
C PHE A 103 -32.29 -26.92 -0.15
N TYR A 104 -31.03 -27.21 0.20
CA TYR A 104 -30.37 -28.49 -0.09
C TYR A 104 -30.75 -29.63 0.88
N TYR A 105 -31.37 -29.31 2.01
CA TYR A 105 -31.79 -30.27 3.05
C TYR A 105 -33.32 -30.53 3.05
N ILE A 106 -34.03 -30.08 2.01
CA ILE A 106 -35.42 -30.44 1.67
C ILE A 106 -35.39 -31.43 0.51
#